data_AF-A0A2S2NAJ0-F1
#
_entry.id   AF-A0A2S2NAJ0-F1
#
_cell.length_a   1.000
_cell.length_b   1.000
_cell.length_c   1.000
_cell.angle_alpha   90.00
_cell.angle_beta   90.00
_cell.angle_gamma   90.00
#
_symmetry.space_group_name_H-M   'P 1'
#
loop_
_entity.id
_entity.type
_entity.pdbx_description
1 polymer ?
#
loop_
_entity_poly.entity_id
_entity_poly.type
_entity_poly.pdbx_seq_one_letter_code
_entity_poly.pdbx_strand_id
1 'polypeptide(L)'
;MSSGSYYYFGALTNAAYKYIIKEFMTIAEEGDELMKLRQEEFKLIIEDNQLNVKREEFVWDVVLKWVDRDPENRKYDLLFLLPKIRFGLMDSKYFIENVIIII
;
A
#
# COMPACT_ATOMS: atom_id res chain seq x y z
N MET A 1 11.86 -22.52 10.74
CA MET A 1 13.22 -21.92 10.76
C MET A 1 13.66 -21.91 9.29
N SER A 2 13.69 -20.82 8.53
CA SER A 2 14.04 -19.44 8.81
C SER A 2 13.32 -18.55 7.78
N SER A 3 12.41 -17.67 8.21
CA SER A 3 11.72 -16.70 7.34
C SER A 3 11.92 -15.29 7.88
N GLY A 4 13.16 -14.98 8.27
CA GLY A 4 13.53 -13.75 8.98
C GLY A 4 14.51 -12.89 8.19
N SER A 5 14.48 -12.93 6.86
CA SER A 5 15.26 -11.99 6.04
C SER A 5 14.49 -10.70 5.80
N TYR A 6 13.79 -10.20 6.82
CA TYR A 6 13.18 -8.87 6.80
C TYR A 6 14.31 -7.85 6.85
N TYR A 7 14.73 -7.43 5.65
CA TYR A 7 15.38 -6.17 5.32
C TYR A 7 16.07 -5.50 6.52
N TYR A 8 17.37 -5.76 6.68
CA TYR A 8 18.28 -4.90 7.44
C TYR A 8 18.42 -3.55 6.71
N PHE A 9 17.34 -2.77 6.69
CA PHE A 9 17.33 -1.37 6.35
C PHE A 9 17.95 -0.68 7.58
N GLY A 10 19.12 -0.03 7.42
CA GLY A 10 19.86 0.60 8.53
C GLY A 10 19.01 1.55 9.40
N ALA A 11 19.58 2.06 10.49
CA ALA A 11 18.85 2.91 11.45
C ALA A 11 18.13 4.11 10.80
N LEU A 12 18.76 4.75 9.81
CA LEU A 12 18.18 5.86 9.04
C LEU A 12 16.94 5.43 8.26
N THR A 13 17.02 4.23 7.73
CA THR A 13 16.09 3.71 6.76
C THR A 13 14.86 3.10 7.44
N ASN A 14 15.03 2.54 8.64
CA ASN A 14 13.94 2.23 9.57
C ASN A 14 13.21 3.50 10.06
N ALA A 15 13.95 4.59 10.32
CA ALA A 15 13.33 5.86 10.71
C ALA A 15 12.48 6.47 9.58
N ALA A 16 12.98 6.44 8.33
CA ALA A 16 12.23 6.87 7.16
C ALA A 16 10.97 6.01 6.94
N TYR A 17 11.09 4.68 7.07
CA TYR A 17 9.96 3.78 6.97
C TYR A 17 8.87 4.08 8.01
N LYS A 18 9.25 4.21 9.29
CA LYS A 18 8.31 4.56 10.36
C LYS A 18 7.63 5.91 10.13
N TYR A 19 8.36 6.87 9.57
CA TYR A 19 7.78 8.16 9.19
C TYR A 19 6.73 7.99 8.09
N ILE A 20 7.04 7.21 7.05
CA ILE A 20 6.09 6.90 5.97
C ILE A 20 4.84 6.21 6.51
N ILE A 21 4.99 5.21 7.37
CA ILE A 21 3.84 4.50 7.96
C ILE A 21 2.96 5.44 8.79
N LYS A 22 3.57 6.38 9.52
CA LYS A 22 2.86 7.32 10.39
C LYS A 22 2.16 8.44 9.60
N GLU A 23 2.82 8.96 8.58
CA GLU A 23 2.35 10.07 7.74
C GLU A 23 1.83 9.59 6.37
N PHE A 24 1.47 8.31 6.26
CA PHE A 24 1.12 7.67 4.99
C PHE A 24 0.03 8.45 4.24
N MET A 25 -1.01 8.88 4.94
CA MET A 25 -2.10 9.66 4.34
C MET A 25 -1.62 10.98 3.76
N THR A 26 -0.84 11.74 4.54
CA THR A 26 -0.28 13.02 4.11
C THR A 26 0.63 12.84 2.88
N ILE A 27 1.52 11.85 2.91
CA ILE A 27 2.48 11.59 1.82
C ILE A 27 1.75 11.13 0.55
N ALA A 28 0.70 10.32 0.69
CA ALA A 28 -0.11 9.85 -0.43
C ALA A 28 -1.03 10.92 -1.04
N GLU A 29 -1.46 11.92 -0.26
CA GLU A 29 -2.25 13.05 -0.75
C GLU A 29 -1.37 14.13 -1.38
N GLU A 30 -0.27 14.49 -0.73
CA GLU A 30 0.58 15.62 -1.13
C GLU A 30 1.71 15.22 -2.09
N GLY A 31 2.07 13.93 -2.14
CA GLY A 31 3.30 13.46 -2.78
C GLY A 31 3.13 12.35 -3.81
N ASP A 32 3.90 12.48 -4.90
CA ASP A 32 4.15 11.39 -5.87
C ASP A 32 5.26 10.43 -5.39
N GLU A 33 5.81 10.62 -4.19
CA GLU A 33 6.95 9.85 -3.68
C GLU A 33 6.62 8.38 -3.52
N LEU A 34 5.44 8.06 -2.98
CA LEU A 34 4.95 6.67 -2.88
C LEU A 34 4.79 6.01 -4.24
N MET A 35 4.43 6.80 -5.27
CA MET A 35 4.24 6.31 -6.65
C MET A 35 5.57 5.95 -7.33
N LYS A 36 6.68 6.51 -6.86
CA LYS A 36 8.04 6.23 -7.32
C LYS A 36 8.68 5.03 -6.63
N LEU A 37 8.07 4.50 -5.57
CA LEU A 37 8.59 3.34 -4.86
C LEU A 37 8.56 2.09 -5.72
N ARG A 38 9.56 1.22 -5.52
CA ARG A 38 9.59 -0.10 -6.15
C ARG A 38 8.50 -0.97 -5.54
N GLN A 39 8.08 -1.96 -6.31
CA GLN A 39 7.08 -2.96 -5.93
C GLN A 39 7.33 -3.57 -4.54
N GLU A 40 8.57 -3.98 -4.24
CA GLU A 40 8.91 -4.58 -2.94
C GLU A 40 8.73 -3.61 -1.78
N GLU A 41 9.14 -2.34 -1.96
CA GLU A 41 9.05 -1.29 -0.94
C GLU A 41 7.59 -0.87 -0.72
N PHE A 42 6.83 -0.73 -1.81
CA PHE A 42 5.41 -0.42 -1.74
C PHE A 42 4.62 -1.55 -1.08
N LYS A 43 4.93 -2.82 -1.42
CA LYS A 43 4.33 -3.99 -0.76
C LYS A 43 4.61 -4.00 0.74
N LEU A 44 5.85 -3.76 1.17
CA LEU A 44 6.19 -3.70 2.59
C LEU A 44 5.36 -2.66 3.34
N ILE A 45 5.15 -1.48 2.74
CA ILE A 45 4.34 -0.41 3.33
C ILE A 45 2.88 -0.83 3.45
N ILE A 46 2.28 -1.37 2.37
CA ILE A 46 0.86 -1.77 2.34
C ILE A 46 0.59 -2.99 3.22
N GLU A 47 1.56 -3.89 3.38
CA GLU A 47 1.47 -5.03 4.29
C GLU A 47 1.60 -4.65 5.77
N ASP A 48 2.01 -3.41 6.08
CA ASP A 48 2.21 -2.99 7.46
C ASP A 48 0.88 -2.74 8.18
N ASN A 49 0.64 -3.55 9.20
CA ASN A 49 -0.56 -3.43 10.02
C ASN A 49 -0.62 -2.13 10.83
N GLN A 50 0.48 -1.38 10.94
CA GLN A 50 0.57 -0.10 11.66
C GLN A 50 0.33 1.12 10.75
N LEU A 51 -0.06 0.93 9.49
CA LEU A 51 -0.45 2.03 8.61
C LEU A 51 -1.49 2.93 9.29
N ASN A 52 -1.13 4.21 9.46
CA ASN A 52 -2.00 5.19 10.06
C ASN A 52 -3.02 5.70 9.02
N VAL A 53 -4.02 4.87 8.75
CA VAL A 53 -5.09 5.18 7.79
C VAL A 53 -6.43 5.29 8.51
N LYS A 54 -7.16 6.39 8.27
CA LYS A 54 -8.51 6.58 8.78
C LYS A 54 -9.51 5.61 8.16
N ARG A 55 -9.28 5.20 6.92
CA ARG A 55 -10.14 4.30 6.13
C ARG A 55 -9.30 3.46 5.18
N GLU A 56 -9.67 2.20 5.04
CA GLU A 56 -9.03 1.28 4.09
C GLU A 56 -9.31 1.70 2.63
N GLU A 57 -10.40 2.43 2.37
CA GLU A 57 -10.72 3.05 1.06
C GLU A 57 -9.52 3.88 0.54
N PHE A 58 -8.84 4.60 1.43
CA PHE A 58 -7.68 5.40 1.07
C PHE A 58 -6.48 4.53 0.64
N VAL A 59 -6.28 3.40 1.31
CA VAL A 59 -5.23 2.43 0.92
C VAL A 59 -5.50 1.91 -0.49
N TRP A 60 -6.76 1.60 -0.79
CA TRP A 60 -7.18 1.17 -2.12
C TRP A 60 -6.92 2.23 -3.19
N ASP A 61 -7.31 3.49 -2.95
CA ASP A 61 -7.06 4.60 -3.87
C ASP A 61 -5.56 4.78 -4.16
N VAL A 62 -4.71 4.65 -3.15
CA VAL A 62 -3.25 4.77 -3.29
C VAL A 62 -2.68 3.59 -4.08
N VAL A 63 -3.15 2.37 -3.82
CA VAL A 63 -2.76 1.18 -4.58
C VAL A 63 -3.18 1.32 -6.04
N LEU A 64 -4.40 1.80 -6.32
CA LEU A 64 -4.86 2.05 -7.69
C LEU A 64 -3.98 3.10 -8.40
N LYS A 65 -3.70 4.23 -7.76
CA LYS A 65 -2.78 5.25 -8.30
C LYS A 65 -1.38 4.68 -8.56
N TRP A 66 -0.90 3.78 -7.69
CA TRP A 66 0.38 3.12 -7.88
C TRP A 66 0.34 2.15 -9.06
N VAL A 67 -0.73 1.38 -9.25
CA VAL A 67 -0.89 0.48 -10.40
C VAL A 67 -1.04 1.27 -11.71
N ASP A 68 -1.77 2.38 -11.70
CA ASP A 68 -2.01 3.21 -12.89
C ASP A 68 -0.73 3.78 -13.51
N ARG A 69 0.34 3.92 -12.72
CA ARG A 69 1.67 4.33 -13.23
C ARG A 69 2.34 3.29 -14.13
N ASP A 70 2.04 2.01 -13.96
CA ASP A 70 2.59 0.91 -14.78
C ASP A 70 1.64 -0.30 -14.73
N PRO A 71 0.49 -0.22 -15.40
CA PRO A 71 -0.56 -1.22 -15.28
C PRO A 71 -0.14 -2.59 -15.85
N GLU A 72 0.79 -2.62 -16.81
CA GLU A 72 1.24 -3.87 -17.44
C GLU A 72 2.05 -4.73 -16.46
N ASN A 73 2.97 -4.13 -15.70
CA ASN A 73 3.78 -4.87 -14.73
C ASN A 73 3.10 -4.99 -13.36
N ARG A 74 2.38 -3.93 -12.93
CA ARG A 74 1.84 -3.83 -11.57
C ARG A 74 0.48 -4.49 -11.38
N LYS A 75 -0.21 -4.91 -12.44
CA LYS A 75 -1.48 -5.66 -12.32
C LYS A 75 -1.29 -7.01 -11.64
N TYR A 76 -0.17 -7.69 -11.85
CA TYR A 76 0.15 -8.91 -11.11
C TYR A 76 0.37 -8.62 -9.62
N ASP A 77 0.97 -7.47 -9.31
CA ASP A 77 1.19 -7.05 -7.93
C ASP A 77 -0.07 -6.66 -7.19
N LEU A 78 -1.01 -6.04 -7.91
CA LEU A 78 -2.33 -5.78 -7.38
C LEU A 78 -2.96 -7.06 -6.83
N LEU A 79 -2.90 -8.18 -7.57
CA LEU A 79 -3.44 -9.47 -7.12
C LEU A 79 -2.80 -9.97 -5.82
N PHE A 80 -1.51 -9.68 -5.59
CA PHE A 80 -0.83 -10.02 -4.34
C PHE A 80 -1.15 -9.03 -3.20
N LEU A 81 -1.49 -7.78 -3.52
CA LEU A 81 -1.84 -6.73 -2.58
C LEU A 81 -3.30 -6.83 -2.12
N LEU A 82 -4.22 -7.29 -2.97
CA LEU A 82 -5.65 -7.50 -2.66
C LEU A 82 -5.87 -8.19 -1.30
N PRO A 83 -5.32 -9.39 -1.01
CA PRO A 83 -5.58 -10.07 0.26
C PRO A 83 -4.99 -9.35 1.48
N LYS A 84 -4.18 -8.31 1.30
CA LYS A 84 -3.55 -7.53 2.37
C LYS A 84 -4.42 -6.34 2.79
N ILE A 85 -5.27 -5.86 1.89
CA ILE A 85 -6.19 -4.77 2.15
C ILE A 85 -7.38 -5.31 2.94
N ARG A 86 -7.75 -4.63 4.04
CA ARG A 86 -8.86 -5.09 4.89
C ARG A 86 -10.19 -4.61 4.33
N PHE A 87 -10.62 -5.22 3.21
CA PHE A 87 -11.89 -4.92 2.56
C PHE A 87 -13.11 -5.01 3.50
N GLY A 88 -13.04 -5.82 4.56
CA GLY A 88 -14.08 -5.91 5.58
C GLY A 88 -14.29 -4.65 6.42
N LEU A 89 -13.38 -3.66 6.36
CA LEU A 89 -13.50 -2.36 7.01
C LEU A 89 -13.88 -1.23 6.04
N MET A 90 -14.02 -1.52 4.74
CA MET A 90 -14.49 -0.55 3.76
C MET A 90 -16.01 -0.44 3.78
N ASP A 91 -16.53 0.70 3.35
CA ASP A 91 -17.96 0.83 3.11
C ASP A 91 -18.41 -0.14 2.03
N SER A 92 -19.47 -0.90 2.31
CA SER A 92 -20.00 -1.93 1.40
C SER A 92 -20.35 -1.39 0.01
N LYS A 93 -20.81 -0.13 -0.08
CA LYS A 93 -21.15 0.51 -1.35
C LYS A 93 -19.89 0.84 -2.14
N TYR A 94 -18.88 1.39 -1.47
CA TYR A 94 -17.59 1.70 -2.09
C TYR A 94 -16.88 0.44 -2.57
N PHE A 95 -16.92 -0.65 -1.79
CA PHE A 95 -16.35 -1.94 -2.17
C PHE A 95 -17.00 -2.49 -3.45
N ILE A 96 -18.33 -2.43 -3.56
CA ILE A 96 -19.04 -2.92 -4.75
C ILE A 96 -18.77 -2.03 -5.97
N GLU A 97 -18.81 -0.71 -5.80
CA GLU A 97 -18.68 0.24 -6.92
C GLU A 97 -17.24 0.40 -7.41
N ASN A 98 -16.23 0.30 -6.54
CA ASN A 98 -14.84 0.65 -6.88
C ASN A 98 -13.85 -0.51 -6.76
N VAL A 99 -14.19 -1.59 -6.05
CA VAL A 99 -13.30 -2.77 -5.94
C VAL A 99 -13.82 -3.87 -6.86
N ILE A 100 -15.05 -4.35 -6.68
CA ILE A 100 -15.61 -5.49 -7.45
C ILE A 100 -15.63 -5.23 -8.97
N ILE A 101 -15.81 -3.99 -9.41
CA ILE A 101 -15.84 -3.65 -10.85
C ILE A 101 -14.45 -3.77 -11.51
N ILE A 102 -13.37 -3.66 -10.73
CA ILE A 102 -11.98 -3.58 -11.24
C ILE A 102 -11.26 -4.95 -11.20
N ILE A 103 -11.77 -5.89 -10.38
CA ILE A 103 -11.30 -7.29 -10.29
C ILE A 103 -12.08 -8.21 -11.21
#